data_AF-A0A966V8S3-F1
#
_entry.id   AF-A0A966V8S3-F1
#
_cell.length_a   1.000
_cell.length_b   1.000
_cell.length_c   1.000
_cell.angle_alpha   90.00
_cell.angle_beta   90.00
_cell.angle_gamma   90.00
#
_symmetry.space_group_name_H-M   'P 1'
#
loop_
_entity.id
_entity.type
_entity.pdbx_description
1 polymer ?
#
loop_
_entity_poly.entity_id
_entity_poly.type
_entity_poly.pdbx_seq_one_letter_code
_entity_poly.pdbx_strand_id
1 'polypeptide(L)'
;MMKYIIANDGNVSAIVSNQSYFFGKSHPNYDKLVNCLKKNNIEMFEAYYDVVSHINNFCEGYIACDGNNLMWDGIKMPNMFGDTIIDMIKQGFPFEPMLNFLDNMSQNPSDHAIVELFDFMKNKNMPITSDGCFLAYKAVKNDYKDMYSGTFDNSVGSVCSVPRSKVDSNRENGCGHGLHVGAIDYAKSYGGIKIDDEDDDNDGGNRLMICKVNPRDVVSVPSDSKFQKLRCCRYEVVAEFTSVFDKVVHLTTEDIQYMNTKKRNREWVEEITAKINKVNTVIQKNRDVICA
;
A
#
# COMPACT_ATOMS: atom_id res chain seq x y z
N MET A 1 -19.96 -22.41 -25.59
CA MET A 1 -19.01 -21.73 -26.51
C MET A 1 -19.26 -20.24 -26.39
N MET A 2 -18.22 -19.47 -26.09
CA MET A 2 -18.35 -18.02 -25.95
C MET A 2 -18.62 -17.37 -27.31
N LYS A 3 -19.53 -16.41 -27.35
CA LYS A 3 -19.74 -15.55 -28.52
C LYS A 3 -19.29 -14.15 -28.15
N TYR A 4 -18.56 -13.44 -29.00
CA TYR A 4 -18.11 -12.10 -28.67
C TYR A 4 -17.92 -11.23 -29.93
N ILE A 5 -18.03 -9.93 -29.73
CA ILE A 5 -17.72 -8.88 -30.71
C ILE A 5 -16.71 -7.94 -30.04
N ILE A 6 -15.61 -7.65 -30.73
CA ILE A 6 -14.63 -6.63 -30.33
C ILE A 6 -14.73 -5.52 -31.37
N ALA A 7 -15.23 -4.35 -30.96
CA ALA A 7 -15.34 -3.18 -31.82
C ALA A 7 -13.96 -2.53 -32.04
N ASN A 8 -13.83 -1.74 -33.12
CA ASN A 8 -12.56 -1.10 -33.51
C ASN A 8 -12.04 -0.09 -32.45
N ASP A 9 -12.94 0.50 -31.67
CA ASP A 9 -12.59 1.36 -30.53
C ASP A 9 -12.01 0.57 -29.34
N GLY A 10 -12.20 -0.76 -29.31
CA GLY A 10 -11.78 -1.66 -28.24
C GLY A 10 -12.87 -1.96 -27.22
N ASN A 11 -14.13 -1.63 -27.49
CA ASN A 11 -15.25 -2.10 -26.68
C ASN A 11 -15.61 -3.55 -27.03
N VAL A 12 -15.89 -4.36 -26.01
CA VAL A 12 -16.14 -5.79 -26.14
C VAL A 12 -17.51 -6.13 -25.58
N SER A 13 -18.33 -6.78 -26.41
CA SER A 13 -19.59 -7.40 -26.01
C SER A 13 -19.43 -8.91 -26.11
N ALA A 14 -19.61 -9.65 -25.01
CA ALA A 14 -19.49 -11.10 -24.98
C ALA A 14 -20.73 -11.77 -24.39
N ILE A 15 -21.07 -12.95 -24.88
CA ILE A 15 -22.06 -13.87 -24.32
C ILE A 15 -21.32 -15.12 -23.85
N VAL A 16 -21.31 -15.33 -22.54
CA VAL A 16 -20.63 -16.44 -21.85
C VAL A 16 -21.66 -17.09 -20.94
N SER A 17 -21.78 -18.42 -20.97
CA SER A 17 -22.75 -19.16 -20.13
C SER A 17 -24.20 -18.61 -20.18
N ASN A 18 -24.63 -18.12 -21.36
CA ASN A 18 -25.94 -17.46 -21.58
C ASN A 18 -26.15 -16.11 -20.87
N GLN A 19 -25.10 -15.51 -20.31
CA GLN A 19 -25.08 -14.15 -19.78
C GLN A 19 -24.33 -13.19 -20.70
N SER A 20 -24.77 -11.94 -20.75
CA SER A 20 -24.15 -10.87 -21.54
C SER A 20 -23.19 -10.06 -20.68
N TYR A 21 -22.02 -9.77 -21.24
CA TYR A 21 -20.91 -9.07 -20.61
C TYR A 21 -20.44 -7.93 -21.53
N PHE A 22 -20.09 -6.78 -20.94
CA PHE A 22 -19.66 -5.59 -21.67
C PHE A 22 -18.48 -4.90 -20.97
N PHE A 23 -17.37 -4.74 -21.68
CA PHE A 23 -16.17 -4.12 -21.13
C PHE A 23 -15.33 -3.43 -22.22
N GLY A 24 -14.64 -2.34 -21.86
CA GLY A 24 -13.76 -1.59 -22.76
C GLY A 24 -12.29 -1.67 -22.35
N LYS A 25 -11.40 -1.05 -23.14
CA LYS A 25 -9.94 -1.01 -22.88
C LYS A 25 -9.53 -0.49 -21.48
N SER A 26 -10.41 0.26 -20.82
CA SER A 26 -10.21 0.73 -19.44
C SER A 26 -10.41 -0.35 -18.38
N HIS A 27 -10.97 -1.52 -18.73
CA HIS A 27 -11.20 -2.60 -17.79
C HIS A 27 -9.85 -3.15 -17.27
N PRO A 28 -9.64 -3.30 -15.94
CA PRO A 28 -8.34 -3.69 -15.36
C PRO A 28 -7.76 -5.01 -15.89
N ASN A 29 -8.65 -5.93 -16.29
CA ASN A 29 -8.30 -7.23 -16.87
C ASN A 29 -8.54 -7.32 -18.39
N TYR A 30 -8.62 -6.21 -19.12
CA TYR A 30 -8.99 -6.20 -20.54
C TYR A 30 -8.24 -7.26 -21.38
N ASP A 31 -6.90 -7.29 -21.32
CA ASP A 31 -6.10 -8.23 -22.11
C ASP A 31 -6.32 -9.70 -21.68
N LYS A 32 -6.48 -9.94 -20.37
CA LYS A 32 -6.76 -11.28 -19.81
C LYS A 32 -8.13 -11.78 -20.27
N LEU A 33 -9.14 -10.90 -20.26
CA LEU A 33 -10.49 -11.18 -20.74
C LEU A 33 -10.53 -11.50 -22.22
N VAL A 34 -9.91 -10.66 -23.05
CA VAL A 34 -9.80 -10.89 -24.50
C VAL A 34 -9.07 -12.21 -24.78
N ASN A 35 -8.02 -12.54 -24.02
CA ASN A 35 -7.32 -13.81 -24.16
C ASN A 35 -8.20 -15.01 -23.76
N CYS A 36 -9.01 -14.90 -22.71
CA CYS A 36 -9.94 -15.97 -22.33
C CYS A 36 -11.04 -16.18 -23.37
N LEU A 37 -11.58 -15.09 -23.94
CA LEU A 37 -12.51 -15.14 -25.08
C LEU A 37 -11.90 -15.89 -26.27
N LYS A 38 -10.67 -15.53 -26.68
CA LYS A 38 -9.95 -16.19 -27.79
C LYS A 38 -9.67 -17.67 -27.54
N LYS A 39 -9.31 -18.04 -26.31
CA LYS A 39 -9.02 -19.43 -25.92
C LYS A 39 -10.25 -20.24 -25.53
N ASN A 40 -11.44 -19.63 -25.58
CA ASN A 40 -12.70 -20.22 -25.12
C ASN A 40 -12.61 -20.78 -23.67
N ASN A 41 -11.83 -20.12 -22.79
CA ASN A 41 -11.69 -20.49 -21.38
C ASN A 41 -12.73 -19.76 -20.53
N ILE A 42 -13.88 -20.40 -20.33
CA ILE A 42 -15.06 -19.82 -19.66
C ILE A 42 -14.79 -19.55 -18.18
N GLU A 43 -14.21 -20.51 -17.47
CA GLU A 43 -13.97 -20.42 -16.02
C GLU A 43 -13.04 -19.26 -15.67
N MET A 44 -11.93 -19.11 -16.42
CA MET A 44 -11.03 -17.96 -16.25
C MET A 44 -11.65 -16.65 -16.75
N PHE A 45 -12.49 -16.69 -17.80
CA PHE A 45 -13.18 -15.48 -18.26
C PHE A 45 -14.10 -14.94 -17.17
N GLU A 46 -14.92 -15.81 -16.58
CA GLU A 46 -15.82 -15.45 -15.48
C GLU A 46 -14.99 -14.93 -14.29
N ALA A 47 -13.92 -15.62 -13.88
CA ALA A 47 -13.05 -15.16 -12.79
C ALA A 47 -12.38 -13.79 -13.05
N TYR A 48 -11.91 -13.52 -14.27
CA TYR A 48 -11.28 -12.23 -14.61
C TYR A 48 -12.28 -11.10 -14.83
N TYR A 49 -13.50 -11.42 -15.29
CA TYR A 49 -14.54 -10.44 -15.55
C TYR A 49 -15.18 -10.01 -14.24
N ASP A 50 -15.38 -10.99 -13.37
CA ASP A 50 -15.89 -10.84 -12.03
C ASP A 50 -14.91 -10.08 -11.13
N VAL A 51 -13.79 -9.51 -11.58
CA VAL A 51 -12.94 -8.73 -10.69
C VAL A 51 -13.67 -7.51 -10.10
N VAL A 52 -14.46 -6.78 -10.88
CA VAL A 52 -15.28 -5.66 -10.37
C VAL A 52 -16.55 -6.16 -9.68
N SER A 53 -17.13 -7.27 -10.16
CA SER A 53 -18.35 -7.85 -9.62
C SER A 53 -18.12 -8.68 -8.34
N HIS A 54 -16.98 -9.34 -8.18
CA HIS A 54 -16.51 -10.03 -6.98
C HIS A 54 -16.17 -9.01 -5.91
N ILE A 55 -15.57 -7.87 -6.24
CA ILE A 55 -15.44 -6.75 -5.31
C ILE A 55 -16.80 -6.21 -4.91
N ASN A 56 -17.71 -5.97 -5.87
CA ASN A 56 -19.08 -5.56 -5.55
C ASN A 56 -19.82 -6.62 -4.71
N ASN A 57 -19.64 -7.90 -4.96
CA ASN A 57 -20.28 -8.98 -4.20
C ASN A 57 -19.66 -9.12 -2.81
N PHE A 58 -18.34 -8.92 -2.69
CA PHE A 58 -17.56 -9.00 -1.46
C PHE A 58 -17.69 -7.75 -0.57
N CYS A 59 -18.01 -6.61 -1.18
CA CYS A 59 -18.35 -5.35 -0.53
C CYS A 59 -19.82 -5.00 -0.69
N GLU A 60 -20.73 -5.96 -0.94
CA GLU A 60 -22.18 -5.72 -1.05
C GLU A 60 -22.61 -4.46 -1.88
N GLY A 61 -21.84 -4.08 -2.91
CA GLY A 61 -22.07 -2.94 -3.78
C GLY A 61 -21.43 -1.62 -3.35
N TYR A 62 -20.65 -1.59 -2.25
CA TYR A 62 -20.04 -0.37 -1.74
C TYR A 62 -18.79 0.06 -2.51
N ILE A 63 -18.17 -0.79 -3.33
CA ILE A 63 -17.02 -0.38 -4.16
C ILE A 63 -17.43 -0.33 -5.62
N ALA A 64 -17.36 0.85 -6.23
CA ALA A 64 -17.64 1.06 -7.64
C ALA A 64 -16.41 1.62 -8.37
N CYS A 65 -16.31 1.36 -9.67
CA CYS A 65 -15.34 2.01 -10.54
C CYS A 65 -16.04 3.07 -11.41
N ASP A 66 -15.58 4.31 -11.34
CA ASP A 66 -15.99 5.40 -12.23
C ASP A 66 -14.79 5.86 -13.08
N GLY A 67 -14.70 5.32 -14.30
CA GLY A 67 -13.53 5.47 -15.17
C GLY A 67 -12.28 4.83 -14.53
N ASN A 68 -11.27 5.66 -14.25
CA ASN A 68 -10.04 5.25 -13.54
C ASN A 68 -10.11 5.50 -12.02
N ASN A 69 -11.24 5.96 -11.50
CA ASN A 69 -11.38 6.28 -10.08
C ASN A 69 -12.12 5.16 -9.35
N LEU A 70 -11.57 4.74 -8.22
CA LEU A 70 -12.25 3.84 -7.31
C LEU A 70 -13.15 4.66 -6.37
N MET A 71 -14.39 4.23 -6.20
CA MET A 71 -15.40 4.86 -5.36
C MET A 71 -15.74 3.90 -4.21
N TRP A 72 -15.88 4.44 -3.00
CA TRP A 72 -16.35 3.75 -1.80
C TRP A 72 -17.64 4.41 -1.31
N ASP A 73 -18.76 3.69 -1.34
CA ASP A 73 -20.10 4.14 -0.91
C ASP A 73 -20.46 5.51 -1.51
N GLY A 74 -20.16 5.68 -2.82
CA GLY A 74 -20.38 6.94 -3.55
C GLY A 74 -19.28 7.99 -3.40
N ILE A 75 -18.21 7.70 -2.65
CA ILE A 75 -17.13 8.65 -2.33
C ILE A 75 -15.86 8.26 -3.07
N LYS A 76 -15.27 9.20 -3.80
CA LYS A 76 -14.02 8.96 -4.52
C LYS A 76 -12.88 8.64 -3.56
N MET A 77 -12.22 7.50 -3.75
CA MET A 77 -11.00 7.17 -3.02
C MET A 77 -9.83 8.03 -3.53
N PRO A 78 -8.86 8.39 -2.67
CA PRO A 78 -7.65 9.06 -3.14
C PRO A 78 -6.92 8.21 -4.20
N ASN A 79 -6.48 8.85 -5.29
CA ASN A 79 -5.98 8.16 -6.49
C ASN A 79 -4.90 7.11 -6.20
N MET A 80 -3.92 7.43 -5.34
CA MET A 80 -2.85 6.48 -4.95
C MET A 80 -3.39 5.15 -4.41
N PHE A 81 -4.46 5.21 -3.61
CA PHE A 81 -5.08 4.01 -3.05
C PHE A 81 -5.94 3.30 -4.09
N GLY A 82 -6.65 4.05 -4.93
CA GLY A 82 -7.39 3.50 -6.07
C GLY A 82 -6.48 2.65 -6.95
N ASP A 83 -5.33 3.21 -7.36
CA ASP A 83 -4.35 2.52 -8.21
C ASP A 83 -3.79 1.26 -7.52
N THR A 84 -3.42 1.38 -6.24
CA THR A 84 -2.86 0.26 -5.48
C THR A 84 -3.88 -0.85 -5.25
N ILE A 85 -5.13 -0.50 -4.90
CA ILE A 85 -6.22 -1.47 -4.76
C ILE A 85 -6.45 -2.18 -6.09
N ILE A 86 -6.54 -1.43 -7.19
CA ILE A 86 -6.67 -1.99 -8.55
C ILE A 86 -5.51 -2.97 -8.84
N ASP A 87 -4.28 -2.65 -8.45
CA ASP A 87 -3.13 -3.54 -8.65
C ASP A 87 -3.14 -4.78 -7.75
N MET A 88 -3.59 -4.67 -6.48
CA MET A 88 -3.81 -5.81 -5.58
C MET A 88 -4.86 -6.76 -6.20
N ILE A 89 -5.95 -6.20 -6.68
CA ILE A 89 -7.03 -6.89 -7.36
C ILE A 89 -6.54 -7.60 -8.64
N LYS A 90 -5.78 -6.92 -9.51
CA LYS A 90 -5.21 -7.51 -10.73
C LYS A 90 -4.32 -8.72 -10.44
N GLN A 91 -3.72 -8.75 -9.25
CA GLN A 91 -2.84 -9.81 -8.75
C GLN A 91 -3.60 -10.89 -7.95
N GLY A 92 -4.90 -10.72 -7.72
CA GLY A 92 -5.73 -11.66 -6.96
C GLY A 92 -5.54 -11.57 -5.44
N PHE A 93 -4.97 -10.47 -4.94
CA PHE A 93 -4.83 -10.23 -3.51
C PHE A 93 -6.08 -9.55 -2.92
N PRO A 94 -6.42 -9.84 -1.65
CA PRO A 94 -7.43 -9.09 -0.91
C PRO A 94 -7.02 -7.62 -0.78
N PHE A 95 -7.97 -6.69 -0.88
CA PHE A 95 -7.73 -5.24 -0.82
C PHE A 95 -8.00 -4.65 0.58
N GLU A 96 -8.53 -5.44 1.51
CA GLU A 96 -8.74 -5.10 2.92
C GLU A 96 -7.51 -4.52 3.62
N PRO A 97 -6.27 -4.97 3.34
CA PRO A 97 -5.06 -4.34 3.86
C PRO A 97 -5.03 -2.83 3.58
N MET A 98 -5.53 -2.40 2.42
CA MET A 98 -5.60 -0.97 2.09
C MET A 98 -6.66 -0.22 2.91
N LEU A 99 -7.80 -0.85 3.19
CA LEU A 99 -8.82 -0.23 4.03
C LEU A 99 -8.33 -0.07 5.47
N ASN A 100 -7.61 -1.06 5.98
CA ASN A 100 -6.96 -0.98 7.29
C ASN A 100 -5.87 0.11 7.29
N PHE A 101 -5.15 0.28 6.18
CA PHE A 101 -4.17 1.36 6.02
C PHE A 101 -4.85 2.74 6.08
N LEU A 102 -5.97 2.91 5.38
CA LEU A 102 -6.76 4.13 5.41
C LEU A 102 -7.29 4.43 6.82
N ASP A 103 -7.74 3.40 7.53
CA ASP A 103 -8.18 3.53 8.92
C ASP A 103 -7.04 4.01 9.82
N ASN A 104 -5.92 3.30 9.82
CA ASN A 104 -4.73 3.67 10.58
C ASN A 104 -4.29 5.11 10.27
N MET A 105 -4.29 5.49 8.99
CA MET A 105 -3.91 6.84 8.58
C MET A 105 -4.93 7.89 9.06
N SER A 106 -6.22 7.57 9.05
CA SER A 106 -7.27 8.45 9.58
C SER A 106 -7.12 8.72 11.08
N GLN A 107 -6.45 7.84 11.81
CA GLN A 107 -6.13 7.99 13.24
C GLN A 107 -4.87 8.84 13.48
N ASN A 108 -4.13 9.22 12.44
CA ASN A 108 -2.98 10.12 12.59
C ASN A 108 -3.48 11.51 13.05
N PRO A 109 -2.94 12.07 14.15
CA PRO A 109 -3.35 13.38 14.66
C PRO A 109 -2.82 14.56 13.83
N SER A 110 -1.95 14.33 12.86
CA SER A 110 -1.33 15.39 12.04
C SER A 110 -1.82 15.31 10.59
N ASP A 111 -2.59 16.31 10.19
CA ASP A 111 -3.02 16.50 8.80
C ASP A 111 -1.82 16.62 7.85
N HIS A 112 -0.75 17.30 8.30
CA HIS A 112 0.50 17.39 7.53
C HIS A 112 1.13 16.02 7.33
N ALA A 113 1.23 15.20 8.38
CA ALA A 113 1.82 13.86 8.28
C ALA A 113 1.02 12.95 7.34
N ILE A 114 -0.32 13.08 7.34
CA ILE A 114 -1.19 12.36 6.41
C ILE A 114 -0.83 12.73 4.97
N VAL A 115 -0.76 14.02 4.65
CA VAL A 115 -0.44 14.49 3.28
C VAL A 115 0.98 14.08 2.88
N GLU A 116 1.94 14.29 3.77
CA GLU A 116 3.35 13.97 3.55
C GLU A 116 3.60 12.48 3.31
N LEU A 117 2.82 11.60 3.96
CA LEU A 117 2.91 10.15 3.75
C LEU A 117 2.60 9.76 2.29
N PHE A 118 1.74 10.50 1.57
CA PHE A 118 1.54 10.26 0.14
C PHE A 118 2.80 10.53 -0.67
N ASP A 119 3.65 11.48 -0.29
CA ASP A 119 4.92 11.69 -0.98
C ASP A 119 5.88 10.53 -0.74
N PHE A 120 5.90 10.00 0.48
CA PHE A 120 6.70 8.82 0.81
C PHE A 120 6.26 7.59 0.02
N MET A 121 4.96 7.31 -0.02
CA MET A 121 4.38 6.13 -0.68
C MET A 121 4.50 6.15 -2.22
N LYS A 122 4.84 7.30 -2.84
CA LYS A 122 5.21 7.35 -4.27
C LYS A 122 6.54 6.64 -4.55
N ASN A 123 7.40 6.49 -3.54
CA ASN A 123 8.57 5.64 -3.66
C ASN A 123 8.08 4.19 -3.71
N LYS A 124 8.19 3.58 -4.90
CA LYS A 124 7.72 2.22 -5.18
C LYS A 124 8.29 1.21 -4.15
N ASN A 125 7.62 0.07 -4.00
CA ASN A 125 8.04 -1.08 -3.18
C ASN A 125 7.89 -0.90 -1.64
N MET A 126 6.76 -0.34 -1.20
CA MET A 126 6.33 -0.36 0.20
C MET A 126 5.13 -1.28 0.36
N PRO A 127 5.33 -2.59 0.62
CA PRO A 127 4.22 -3.51 0.80
C PRO A 127 3.34 -3.09 1.97
N ILE A 128 2.03 -3.16 1.77
CA ILE A 128 1.05 -2.99 2.85
C ILE A 128 0.83 -4.35 3.52
N THR A 129 0.72 -4.35 4.83
CA THR A 129 0.47 -5.55 5.63
C THR A 129 -1.03 -5.72 5.91
N SER A 130 -1.45 -6.94 6.26
CA SER A 130 -2.84 -7.27 6.57
C SER A 130 -3.50 -6.33 7.60
N ASP A 131 -2.74 -5.89 8.60
CA ASP A 131 -3.16 -4.98 9.68
C ASP A 131 -3.14 -3.49 9.28
N GLY A 132 -2.92 -3.16 8.00
CA GLY A 132 -2.92 -1.79 7.49
C GLY A 132 -1.67 -0.99 7.84
N CYS A 133 -0.58 -1.66 8.22
CA CYS A 133 0.73 -1.02 8.29
C CYS A 133 1.42 -1.08 6.91
N PHE A 134 2.58 -0.45 6.79
CA PHE A 134 3.45 -0.59 5.62
C PHE A 134 4.85 -1.01 6.05
N LEU A 135 5.53 -1.71 5.16
CA LEU A 135 6.92 -2.10 5.36
C LEU A 135 7.85 -1.02 4.81
N ALA A 136 8.89 -0.70 5.56
CA ALA A 136 9.96 0.21 5.20
C ALA A 136 11.31 -0.38 5.61
N TYR A 137 12.41 0.26 5.22
CA TYR A 137 13.75 -0.27 5.41
C TYR A 137 14.56 0.58 6.40
N LYS A 138 15.45 -0.08 7.12
CA LYS A 138 16.35 0.56 8.08
C LYS A 138 17.71 -0.12 8.08
N ALA A 139 18.78 0.62 7.81
CA ALA A 139 20.12 0.13 8.05
C ALA A 139 20.49 0.27 9.53
N VAL A 140 21.20 -0.73 10.05
CA VAL A 140 21.63 -0.86 11.44
C VAL A 140 23.05 -1.41 11.47
N LYS A 141 23.73 -1.25 12.60
CA LYS A 141 25.07 -1.79 12.81
C LYS A 141 25.03 -3.32 12.85
N ASN A 142 26.20 -3.95 12.76
CA ASN A 142 26.32 -5.41 12.82
C ASN A 142 25.74 -6.00 14.13
N ASP A 143 25.73 -5.23 15.22
CA ASP A 143 25.13 -5.59 16.53
C ASP A 143 23.64 -5.23 16.65
N TYR A 144 22.96 -4.97 15.53
CA TYR A 144 21.55 -4.57 15.43
C TYR A 144 21.21 -3.22 16.07
N LYS A 145 22.19 -2.43 16.53
CA LYS A 145 21.93 -1.08 17.04
C LYS A 145 21.71 -0.08 15.92
N ASP A 146 20.89 0.93 16.17
CA ASP A 146 20.66 1.98 15.17
C ASP A 146 21.96 2.74 14.84
N MET A 147 22.12 3.12 13.57
CA MET A 147 23.36 3.68 13.03
C MET A 147 23.85 4.93 13.78
N TYR A 148 22.93 5.80 14.17
CA TYR A 148 23.27 7.13 14.69
C TYR A 148 23.48 7.15 16.20
N SER A 149 22.48 6.72 16.98
CA SER A 149 22.56 6.79 18.45
C SER A 149 23.22 5.56 19.06
N GLY A 150 23.13 4.41 18.41
CA GLY A 150 23.59 3.13 18.96
C GLY A 150 22.79 2.66 20.18
N THR A 151 21.59 3.19 20.39
CA THR A 151 20.81 2.94 21.63
C THR A 151 19.66 1.97 21.39
N PHE A 152 18.95 2.11 20.28
CA PHE A 152 17.80 1.28 19.96
C PHE A 152 18.26 -0.07 19.42
N ASP A 153 17.73 -1.14 20.00
CA ASP A 153 17.86 -2.50 19.45
C ASP A 153 16.89 -2.69 18.28
N ASN A 154 17.40 -3.20 17.17
CA ASN A 154 16.64 -3.50 15.96
C ASN A 154 16.75 -4.97 15.58
N SER A 155 16.98 -5.85 16.54
CA SER A 155 16.83 -7.29 16.33
C SER A 155 15.39 -7.61 15.92
N VAL A 156 15.19 -8.65 15.11
CA VAL A 156 13.83 -9.07 14.67
C VAL A 156 12.92 -9.29 15.89
N GLY A 157 11.71 -8.73 15.84
CA GLY A 157 10.74 -8.68 16.94
C GLY A 157 10.85 -7.43 17.83
N SER A 158 11.90 -6.63 17.70
CA SER A 158 12.06 -5.40 18.50
C SER A 158 11.04 -4.33 18.10
N VAL A 159 10.52 -3.63 19.10
CA VAL A 159 9.65 -2.46 18.92
C VAL A 159 10.38 -1.22 19.41
N CYS A 160 10.70 -0.31 18.49
CA CYS A 160 11.30 0.97 18.83
C CYS A 160 10.19 2.01 18.96
N SER A 161 10.18 2.76 20.06
CA SER A 161 9.23 3.87 20.25
C SER A 161 9.84 5.04 21.00
N VAL A 162 9.36 6.24 20.67
CA VAL A 162 9.67 7.50 21.36
C VAL A 162 8.38 8.32 21.52
N PRO A 163 8.27 9.24 22.49
CA PRO A 163 7.12 10.14 22.57
C PRO A 163 6.98 10.94 21.28
N ARG A 164 5.78 10.96 20.67
CA ARG A 164 5.52 11.68 19.41
C ARG A 164 5.92 13.15 19.47
N SER A 165 5.69 13.80 20.61
CA SER A 165 6.05 15.20 20.86
C SER A 165 7.56 15.48 20.85
N LYS A 166 8.40 14.44 20.87
CA LYS A 166 9.86 14.55 20.72
C LYS A 166 10.31 14.38 19.27
N VAL A 167 9.45 13.89 18.38
CA VAL A 167 9.77 13.71 16.96
C VAL A 167 9.56 15.03 16.23
N ASP A 168 10.52 15.41 15.42
CA ASP A 168 10.49 16.64 14.64
C ASP A 168 9.45 16.52 13.51
N SER A 169 8.42 17.37 13.58
CA SER A 169 7.34 17.43 12.60
C SER A 169 7.63 18.36 11.43
N ASN A 170 8.71 19.14 11.45
CA ASN A 170 9.04 20.04 10.35
C ASN A 170 9.74 19.27 9.23
N ARG A 171 9.05 19.09 8.09
CA ARG A 171 9.59 18.36 6.93
C ARG A 171 10.83 19.01 6.29
N GLU A 172 11.03 20.31 6.46
CA GLU A 172 12.22 21.01 5.95
C GLU A 172 13.48 20.75 6.79
N ASN A 173 13.30 20.21 8.01
CA ASN A 173 14.42 19.76 8.84
C ASN A 173 14.83 18.34 8.43
N GLY A 174 15.79 18.25 7.51
CA GLY A 174 16.34 16.99 7.05
C GLY A 174 16.92 16.10 8.15
N CYS A 175 17.63 16.70 9.13
CA CYS A 175 18.27 15.99 10.24
C CYS A 175 17.51 16.09 11.57
N GLY A 176 16.18 16.08 11.54
CA GLY A 176 15.34 16.17 12.74
C GLY A 176 15.41 14.95 13.67
N HIS A 177 15.05 15.15 14.94
CA HIS A 177 14.95 14.06 15.91
C HIS A 177 13.77 13.14 15.56
N GLY A 178 13.95 11.83 15.68
CA GLY A 178 12.89 10.86 15.42
C GLY A 178 13.43 9.48 15.10
N LEU A 179 12.51 8.52 15.07
CA LEU A 179 12.80 7.19 14.55
C LEU A 179 12.76 7.24 13.02
N HIS A 180 13.89 6.92 12.40
CA HIS A 180 14.05 6.96 10.95
C HIS A 180 13.94 5.57 10.34
N VAL A 181 13.08 5.48 9.32
CA VAL A 181 12.99 4.41 8.32
C VAL A 181 12.96 5.07 6.93
N GLY A 182 13.08 4.28 5.86
CA GLY A 182 12.97 4.83 4.52
C GLY A 182 12.77 3.81 3.43
N ALA A 183 12.81 4.28 2.18
CA ALA A 183 12.91 3.42 1.02
C ALA A 183 14.25 2.66 1.02
N ILE A 184 14.29 1.54 0.29
CA ILE A 184 15.46 0.67 0.25
C ILE A 184 16.71 1.42 -0.19
N ASP A 185 16.62 2.25 -1.24
CA ASP A 185 17.75 3.03 -1.75
C ASP A 185 18.30 4.01 -0.71
N TYR A 186 17.42 4.66 0.05
CA TYR A 186 17.81 5.54 1.14
C TYR A 186 18.53 4.75 2.23
N ALA A 187 17.95 3.63 2.67
CA ALA A 187 18.51 2.78 3.72
C ALA A 187 19.87 2.19 3.35
N LYS A 188 20.03 1.69 2.12
CA LYS A 188 21.30 1.23 1.58
C LYS A 188 22.35 2.33 1.57
N SER A 189 21.95 3.52 1.09
CA SER A 189 22.86 4.65 0.90
C SER A 189 23.48 5.10 2.24
N TYR A 190 22.67 5.39 3.27
CA TYR A 190 23.24 5.80 4.56
C TYR A 190 23.85 4.64 5.36
N GLY A 191 23.40 3.41 5.11
CA GLY A 191 23.94 2.20 5.71
C GLY A 191 25.27 1.75 5.10
N GLY A 192 25.63 2.24 3.90
CA GLY A 192 26.77 1.74 3.15
C GLY A 192 26.62 0.28 2.70
N ILE A 193 25.39 -0.17 2.41
CA ILE A 193 25.06 -1.57 2.10
C ILE A 193 24.97 -1.78 0.59
N LYS A 194 25.72 -2.77 0.07
CA LYS A 194 25.64 -3.26 -1.31
C LYS A 194 24.83 -4.56 -1.33
N ILE A 195 23.95 -4.74 -2.31
CA ILE A 195 23.09 -5.94 -2.43
C ILE A 195 23.56 -6.84 -3.59
N ASP A 196 24.49 -6.35 -4.41
CA ASP A 196 24.68 -6.83 -5.78
C ASP A 196 25.87 -7.81 -5.92
N ASP A 197 26.54 -8.16 -4.82
CA ASP A 197 27.69 -9.08 -4.82
C ASP A 197 27.27 -10.39 -4.11
N GLU A 198 27.07 -11.46 -4.88
CA GLU A 198 26.77 -12.82 -4.38
C GLU A 198 27.92 -13.44 -3.55
N ASP A 199 29.06 -12.74 -3.44
CA ASP A 199 30.32 -13.18 -2.83
C ASP A 199 30.85 -12.23 -1.73
N ASP A 200 29.98 -11.59 -0.94
CA ASP A 200 30.46 -10.86 0.26
C ASP A 200 30.34 -11.77 1.49
N ASP A 201 31.45 -12.45 1.81
CA ASP A 201 31.64 -13.09 3.11
C ASP A 201 31.29 -12.07 4.20
N ASN A 202 30.19 -12.32 4.90
CA ASN A 202 29.48 -11.44 5.84
C ASN A 202 30.28 -11.16 7.13
N ASP A 203 31.54 -10.71 7.00
CA ASP A 203 32.51 -10.59 8.08
C ASP A 203 32.59 -9.15 8.63
N GLY A 204 31.42 -8.53 8.88
CA GLY A 204 31.32 -7.32 9.71
C GLY A 204 30.51 -6.14 9.19
N GLY A 205 29.76 -6.28 8.10
CA GLY A 205 28.98 -5.19 7.49
C GLY A 205 27.77 -4.71 8.29
N ASN A 206 27.26 -3.52 7.96
CA ASN A 206 25.97 -3.03 8.46
C ASN A 206 24.83 -3.88 7.88
N ARG A 207 23.77 -4.05 8.65
CA ARG A 207 22.62 -4.90 8.31
C ARG A 207 21.46 -4.05 7.81
N LEU A 208 20.64 -4.62 6.94
CA LEU A 208 19.41 -3.99 6.46
C LEU A 208 18.21 -4.71 7.07
N MET A 209 17.37 -3.96 7.80
CA MET A 209 16.19 -4.47 8.48
C MET A 209 14.92 -4.00 7.77
N ILE A 210 13.87 -4.82 7.86
CA ILE A 210 12.52 -4.50 7.44
C ILE A 210 11.71 -4.12 8.68
N CYS A 211 11.16 -2.90 8.64
CA CYS A 211 10.37 -2.33 9.72
C CYS A 211 8.91 -2.17 9.28
N LYS A 212 7.98 -2.69 10.08
CA LYS A 212 6.55 -2.42 9.96
C LYS A 212 6.20 -1.12 10.67
N VAL A 213 5.60 -0.19 9.94
CA VAL A 213 5.21 1.14 10.43
C VAL A 213 3.71 1.34 10.27
N ASN A 214 3.06 1.76 11.35
CA ASN A 214 1.65 2.12 11.30
C ASN A 214 1.51 3.57 10.78
N PRO A 215 0.66 3.85 9.79
CA PRO A 215 0.39 5.21 9.30
C PRO A 215 0.03 6.23 10.39
N ARG A 216 -0.59 5.81 11.49
CA ARG A 216 -0.90 6.69 12.63
C ARG A 216 0.35 7.19 13.36
N ASP A 217 1.44 6.43 13.30
CA ASP A 217 2.71 6.69 14.00
C ASP A 217 3.69 7.52 13.15
N VAL A 218 3.34 7.83 11.89
CA VAL A 218 4.12 8.71 11.01
C VAL A 218 4.01 10.17 11.48
N VAL A 219 5.15 10.86 11.58
CA VAL A 219 5.21 12.24 12.07
C VAL A 219 5.53 13.24 10.96
N SER A 220 6.48 12.91 10.08
CA SER A 220 6.83 13.76 8.95
C SER A 220 7.64 13.00 7.89
N VAL A 221 7.61 13.48 6.65
CA VAL A 221 8.38 12.96 5.50
C VAL A 221 9.29 14.07 4.99
N PRO A 222 10.56 14.10 5.44
CA PRO A 222 11.57 15.05 4.99
C PRO A 222 11.66 15.22 3.46
N SER A 223 11.88 16.45 3.02
CA SER A 223 12.02 16.81 1.60
C SER A 223 13.42 16.49 1.03
N ASP A 224 14.44 16.39 1.90
CA ASP A 224 15.88 16.37 1.60
C ASP A 224 16.43 15.04 1.02
N SER A 225 15.57 14.10 0.62
CA SER A 225 15.99 12.82 0.05
C SER A 225 14.98 12.29 -0.97
N LYS A 226 14.40 13.18 -1.79
CA LYS A 226 13.32 12.84 -2.74
C LYS A 226 12.18 12.08 -2.03
N PHE A 227 11.88 12.48 -0.80
CA PHE A 227 10.85 11.87 0.06
C PHE A 227 11.09 10.38 0.42
N GLN A 228 12.32 9.88 0.30
CA GLN A 228 12.65 8.48 0.64
C GLN A 228 12.90 8.25 2.13
N LYS A 229 12.93 9.32 2.93
CA LYS A 229 13.13 9.29 4.38
C LYS A 229 11.79 9.52 5.08
N LEU A 230 11.52 8.78 6.14
CA LEU A 230 10.33 8.96 6.97
C LEU A 230 10.69 9.02 8.45
N ARG A 231 10.09 9.97 9.16
CA ARG A 231 10.14 10.09 10.62
C ARG A 231 8.85 9.55 11.23
N CYS A 232 8.99 8.65 12.19
CA CYS A 232 7.89 8.09 12.95
C CYS A 232 8.19 8.14 14.45
N CYS A 233 7.16 7.92 15.26
CA CYS A 233 7.31 7.75 16.71
C CYS A 233 7.36 6.29 17.16
N ARG A 234 7.03 5.34 16.26
CA ARG A 234 7.05 3.91 16.55
C ARG A 234 7.21 3.07 15.27
N TYR A 235 7.99 2.00 15.35
CA TYR A 235 8.00 0.90 14.38
C TYR A 235 8.31 -0.44 15.06
N GLU A 236 8.03 -1.52 14.36
CA GLU A 236 8.38 -2.90 14.74
C GLU A 236 9.34 -3.48 13.70
N VAL A 237 10.42 -4.14 14.12
CA VAL A 237 11.31 -4.86 13.20
C VAL A 237 10.75 -6.24 12.95
N VAL A 238 10.41 -6.56 11.70
CA VAL A 238 9.70 -7.80 11.36
C VAL A 238 10.58 -8.82 10.64
N ALA A 239 11.67 -8.37 10.00
CA ALA A 239 12.61 -9.27 9.34
C ALA A 239 13.97 -8.60 9.10
N GLU A 240 15.01 -9.42 8.93
CA GLU A 240 16.26 -9.00 8.30
C GLU A 240 16.10 -9.15 6.78
N PHE A 241 16.59 -8.18 6.03
CA PHE A 241 16.43 -8.14 4.59
C PHE A 241 17.33 -9.18 3.92
N THR A 242 16.71 -10.09 3.16
CA THR A 242 17.41 -11.06 2.32
C THR A 242 17.24 -10.78 0.82
N SER A 243 16.09 -10.21 0.41
CA SER A 243 15.77 -9.90 -0.99
C SER A 243 14.72 -8.79 -1.10
N VAL A 244 14.72 -8.06 -2.22
CA VAL A 244 13.77 -6.96 -2.47
C VAL A 244 12.34 -7.51 -2.56
N PHE A 245 11.37 -6.82 -1.95
CA PHE A 245 9.96 -7.16 -2.14
C PHE A 245 9.54 -6.92 -3.60
N ASP A 246 8.99 -7.95 -4.23
CA ASP A 246 8.43 -7.92 -5.59
C ASP A 246 6.90 -7.73 -5.60
N LYS A 247 6.25 -7.82 -4.43
CA LYS A 247 4.79 -7.77 -4.25
C LYS A 247 4.33 -6.50 -3.52
N VAL A 248 3.12 -6.05 -3.90
CA VAL A 248 2.45 -4.87 -3.33
C VAL A 248 1.92 -5.10 -1.90
N VAL A 249 1.78 -6.36 -1.49
CA VAL A 249 1.20 -6.77 -0.20
C VAL A 249 2.03 -7.89 0.40
N HIS A 250 2.16 -7.87 1.73
CA HIS A 250 2.72 -8.98 2.48
C HIS A 250 1.61 -9.63 3.33
N LEU A 251 1.18 -10.82 2.92
CA LEU A 251 0.11 -11.60 3.56
C LEU A 251 0.60 -13.01 3.85
N THR A 252 0.35 -13.48 5.07
CA THR A 252 0.48 -14.89 5.44
C THR A 252 -0.78 -15.66 5.08
N THR A 253 -0.71 -16.99 5.07
CA THR A 253 -1.89 -17.85 4.90
C THR A 253 -2.93 -17.64 6.01
N GLU A 254 -2.47 -17.35 7.22
CA GLU A 254 -3.30 -17.06 8.39
C GLU A 254 -4.05 -15.74 8.22
N ASP A 255 -3.39 -14.70 7.69
CA ASP A 255 -4.03 -13.42 7.38
C ASP A 255 -5.20 -13.60 6.40
N ILE A 256 -4.99 -14.38 5.34
CA ILE A 256 -6.01 -14.66 4.33
C ILE A 256 -7.21 -15.38 4.95
N GLN A 257 -6.96 -16.38 5.80
CA GLN A 257 -8.04 -17.09 6.50
C GLN A 257 -8.81 -16.17 7.44
N TYR A 258 -8.12 -15.35 8.23
CA TYR A 258 -8.76 -14.40 9.13
C TYR A 258 -9.64 -13.39 8.37
N MET A 259 -9.14 -12.81 7.28
CA MET A 259 -9.90 -11.86 6.45
C MET A 259 -11.17 -12.48 5.87
N ASN A 260 -11.12 -13.75 5.44
CA ASN A 260 -12.27 -14.48 4.89
C ASN A 260 -13.37 -14.77 5.93
N THR A 261 -13.06 -14.73 7.24
CA THR A 261 -14.05 -15.00 8.30
C THR A 261 -14.81 -13.77 8.78
N LYS A 262 -14.32 -12.56 8.48
CA LYS A 262 -14.90 -11.32 9.01
C LYS A 262 -16.12 -10.91 8.17
N LYS A 263 -17.33 -11.06 8.73
CA LYS A 263 -18.55 -10.54 8.11
C LYS A 263 -18.51 -9.02 8.10
N ARG A 264 -18.84 -8.44 6.95
CA ARG A 264 -18.97 -7.00 6.73
C ARG A 264 -20.44 -6.67 6.79
N ASN A 265 -20.78 -5.69 7.62
CA ASN A 265 -22.14 -5.23 7.80
C ASN A 265 -22.23 -3.73 7.45
N ARG A 266 -23.44 -3.19 7.43
CA ARG A 266 -23.66 -1.78 7.12
C ARG A 266 -22.92 -0.82 8.05
N GLU A 267 -22.81 -1.15 9.33
CA GLU A 267 -22.08 -0.34 10.32
C GLU A 267 -20.60 -0.20 9.98
N TRP A 268 -19.95 -1.30 9.59
CA TRP A 268 -18.56 -1.29 9.14
C TRP A 268 -18.36 -0.39 7.93
N VAL A 269 -19.30 -0.39 6.99
CA VAL A 269 -19.24 0.43 5.78
C VAL A 269 -19.31 1.91 6.13
N GLU A 270 -20.26 2.30 6.98
CA GLU A 270 -20.42 3.66 7.45
C GLU A 270 -19.17 4.17 8.17
N GLU A 271 -18.54 3.30 8.97
CA GLU A 271 -17.27 3.58 9.64
C GLU A 271 -16.13 3.86 8.63
N ILE A 272 -15.95 2.98 7.63
CA ILE A 272 -14.91 3.17 6.61
C ILE A 272 -15.20 4.39 5.73
N THR A 273 -16.47 4.64 5.37
CA THR A 273 -16.91 5.80 4.60
C THR A 273 -16.52 7.10 5.31
N ALA A 274 -16.75 7.20 6.63
CA ALA A 274 -16.36 8.36 7.43
C ALA A 274 -14.84 8.58 7.43
N LYS A 275 -14.05 7.51 7.50
CA LYS A 275 -12.58 7.56 7.49
C LYS A 275 -12.04 8.05 6.15
N ILE A 276 -12.58 7.54 5.03
CA ILE A 276 -12.22 7.99 3.68
C ILE A 276 -12.53 9.48 3.49
N ASN A 277 -13.70 9.93 3.95
CA ASN A 277 -14.07 11.35 3.92
C ASN A 277 -13.10 12.23 4.69
N LYS A 278 -12.68 11.81 5.89
CA LYS A 278 -11.67 12.53 6.67
C LYS A 278 -10.39 12.70 5.88
N VAL A 279 -9.86 11.60 5.31
CA VAL A 279 -8.62 11.63 4.51
C VAL A 279 -8.77 12.55 3.29
N ASN A 280 -9.87 12.44 2.54
CA ASN A 280 -10.15 13.31 1.40
C ASN A 280 -10.20 14.80 1.78
N THR A 281 -10.82 15.12 2.91
CA THR A 281 -10.94 16.50 3.41
C THR A 281 -9.55 17.08 3.71
N VAL A 282 -8.67 16.28 4.32
CA VAL A 282 -7.29 16.68 4.61
C VAL A 282 -6.51 16.93 3.31
N ILE A 283 -6.62 16.04 2.34
CA ILE A 283 -5.95 16.18 1.02
C ILE A 283 -6.44 17.44 0.28
N GLN A 284 -7.76 17.69 0.28
CA GLN A 284 -8.34 18.82 -0.44
C GLN A 284 -7.91 20.15 0.17
N LYS A 285 -7.98 20.29 1.50
CA LYS A 285 -7.51 21.50 2.21
C LYS A 285 -6.07 21.85 1.85
N ASN A 286 -5.20 20.85 1.75
CA ASN A 286 -3.80 21.09 1.39
C ASN A 286 -3.63 21.59 -0.06
N ARG A 287 -4.41 21.07 -1.01
CA ARG A 287 -4.42 21.57 -2.39
C ARG A 287 -4.83 23.03 -2.48
N ASP A 288 -5.89 23.41 -1.75
CA ASP A 288 -6.39 24.77 -1.76
C ASP A 288 -5.36 25.77 -1.20
N VAL A 289 -4.54 25.34 -0.23
CA VAL A 289 -3.42 26.14 0.32
C VAL A 289 -2.25 26.29 -0.67
N ILE A 290 -1.99 25.30 -1.51
CA ILE A 290 -0.91 25.36 -2.52
C ILE A 290 -1.30 26.20 -3.74
N CYS A 291 -2.60 26.28 -4.07
CA CYS A 291 -3.13 27.02 -5.21
C CYS A 291 -3.52 28.47 -4.92
N ALA A 292 -3.46 28.90 -3.66
CA ALA A 292 -3.74 30.27 -3.20
C ALA A 292 -2.46 31.11 -3.09
#